data_AF-A0A1F7SEN0-F1
#
_entry.id   AF-A0A1F7SEN0-F1
#
_cell.length_a   1.000
_cell.length_b   1.000
_cell.length_c   1.000
_cell.angle_alpha   90.00
_cell.angle_beta   90.00
_cell.angle_gamma   90.00
#
_symmetry.space_group_name_H-M   'P 1'
#
loop_
_entity.id
_entity.type
_entity.pdbx_description
1 polymer ?
#
loop_
_entity_poly.entity_id
_entity_poly.type
_entity_poly.pdbx_seq_one_letter_code
_entity_poly.pdbx_strand_id
1 'polypeptide(L)'
;MIKFLIPLATALLFSACSLFPKSSPSTSEVLPNTSPSVSTPSTKSTPAPLPTVITLKTKYGPIAIKLYLQDAPNTTQNFIQKVNSGFYNKLKFHRVEPGFVVQGGDPLGNGTGGGKIASEINDIPFKRGSVGLARGQIKVESNDSQFFICLNDLNCQHLTSEYVNFGEVVSGMEFVDQIQVGDQIIEMTPYTK
;
A
#
# COMPACT_ATOMS: atom_id res chain seq x y z
N MET A 1 -13.31 45.20 -2.91
CA MET A 1 -13.77 45.67 -1.59
C MET A 1 -15.28 45.47 -1.53
N ILE A 2 -15.77 44.51 -0.75
CA ILE A 2 -17.10 44.52 -0.12
C ILE A 2 -16.91 43.66 1.13
N LYS A 3 -17.01 44.31 2.29
CA LYS A 3 -16.94 43.74 3.63
C LYS A 3 -18.33 43.21 3.97
N PHE A 4 -18.43 41.98 4.48
CA PHE A 4 -19.59 41.56 5.26
C PHE A 4 -19.13 41.09 6.64
N LEU A 5 -19.70 41.76 7.65
CA LEU A 5 -19.54 41.56 9.09
C LEU A 5 -20.54 40.49 9.60
N ILE A 6 -20.03 39.45 10.29
CA ILE A 6 -20.33 38.92 11.66
C ILE A 6 -21.82 38.91 12.14
N PRO A 7 -22.35 37.80 12.74
CA PRO A 7 -22.15 37.38 14.16
C PRO A 7 -21.85 35.88 14.33
N LEU A 8 -20.73 35.47 14.97
CA LEU A 8 -20.56 35.13 16.41
C LEU A 8 -21.84 34.74 17.17
N ALA A 9 -22.02 33.43 17.39
CA ALA A 9 -22.93 32.89 18.40
C ALA A 9 -22.18 31.87 19.27
N THR A 10 -22.28 32.09 20.58
CA THR A 10 -21.59 31.45 21.69
C THR A 10 -22.23 30.14 22.14
N ALA A 11 -21.36 29.18 22.46
CA ALA A 11 -21.39 28.15 23.52
C ALA A 11 -22.72 27.60 24.08
N LEU A 12 -22.79 26.26 24.17
CA LEU A 12 -23.39 25.57 25.32
C LEU A 12 -22.77 24.16 25.48
N LEU A 13 -22.09 23.96 26.61
CA LEU A 13 -21.66 22.66 27.12
C LEU A 13 -22.86 21.91 27.69
N PHE A 14 -22.98 20.62 27.37
CA PHE A 14 -23.66 19.65 28.23
C PHE A 14 -22.80 18.40 28.38
N SER A 15 -22.29 18.23 29.59
CA SER A 15 -21.74 17.02 30.16
C SER A 15 -22.90 16.19 30.73
N ALA A 16 -22.91 14.87 30.51
CA ALA A 16 -22.93 13.87 31.60
C ALA A 16 -23.31 12.46 31.12
N CYS A 17 -22.52 11.51 31.63
CA CYS A 17 -22.85 10.13 32.03
C CYS A 17 -23.53 9.19 31.03
N SER A 18 -22.73 8.25 30.52
CA SER A 18 -23.18 6.89 30.23
C SER A 18 -22.33 5.93 31.06
N LEU A 19 -22.95 5.34 32.08
CA LEU A 19 -22.37 4.28 32.91
C LEU A 19 -22.88 2.92 32.41
N PHE A 20 -22.09 1.89 32.74
CA PHE A 20 -22.28 0.43 32.60
C PHE A 20 -21.68 -0.22 31.33
N PRO A 21 -21.31 -1.52 31.40
CA PRO A 21 -20.64 -2.25 32.50
C PRO A 21 -19.52 -3.19 31.97
N LYS A 22 -18.55 -3.58 32.82
CA LYS A 22 -17.77 -4.84 32.68
C LYS A 22 -16.93 -5.05 33.94
N SER A 23 -17.33 -5.95 34.84
CA SER A 23 -17.08 -7.40 34.86
C SER A 23 -15.88 -7.74 35.74
N SER A 24 -16.18 -8.46 36.82
CA SER A 24 -15.32 -8.94 37.90
C SER A 24 -14.11 -9.78 37.45
N PRO A 25 -13.09 -9.93 38.32
CA PRO A 25 -11.85 -10.60 38.00
C PRO A 25 -11.93 -12.14 38.11
N SER A 26 -11.21 -12.76 37.18
CA SER A 26 -10.63 -14.11 37.13
C SER A 26 -10.78 -15.01 38.36
N THR A 27 -11.50 -16.11 38.17
CA THR A 27 -11.35 -17.34 38.98
C THR A 27 -10.21 -18.18 38.41
N SER A 28 -9.22 -18.46 39.26
CA SER A 28 -8.16 -19.43 39.02
C SER A 28 -8.73 -20.85 39.01
N GLU A 29 -8.37 -21.65 38.02
CA GLU A 29 -8.47 -23.11 38.12
C GLU A 29 -7.16 -23.72 37.63
N VAL A 30 -6.45 -24.34 38.57
CA VAL A 30 -5.23 -25.10 38.40
C VAL A 30 -5.63 -26.54 38.14
N LEU A 31 -5.17 -27.14 37.04
CA LEU A 31 -4.97 -28.59 36.95
C LEU A 31 -3.64 -28.91 36.26
N PRO A 32 -2.84 -29.84 36.83
CA PRO A 32 -1.60 -30.31 36.23
C PRO A 32 -1.91 -31.49 35.31
N ASN A 33 -1.24 -31.59 34.15
CA ASN A 33 -0.91 -32.91 33.66
C ASN A 33 0.36 -32.94 32.80
N THR A 34 1.33 -33.64 33.35
CA THR A 34 2.52 -34.22 32.75
C THR A 34 2.18 -35.13 31.56
N SER A 35 2.80 -34.90 30.42
CA SER A 35 3.23 -35.98 29.52
C SER A 35 4.38 -35.53 28.60
N PRO A 36 5.24 -36.47 28.18
CA PRO A 36 6.62 -36.22 27.83
C PRO A 36 6.79 -35.64 26.43
N SER A 37 7.71 -34.67 26.37
CA SER A 37 8.23 -34.05 25.16
C SER A 37 8.92 -35.10 24.29
N VAL A 38 8.21 -35.57 23.25
CA VAL A 38 8.85 -36.21 22.09
C VAL A 38 9.28 -35.08 21.17
N SER A 39 10.54 -34.68 21.32
CA SER A 39 11.23 -33.73 20.46
C SER A 39 11.38 -34.30 19.06
N THR A 40 10.39 -34.02 18.21
CA THR A 40 10.60 -33.99 16.76
C THR A 40 11.45 -32.77 16.42
N PRO A 41 12.49 -32.88 15.57
CA PRO A 41 13.27 -31.73 15.17
C PRO A 41 12.41 -30.83 14.29
N SER A 42 12.05 -29.65 14.81
CA SER A 42 11.46 -28.57 14.03
C SER A 42 12.42 -28.18 12.91
N THR A 43 12.13 -28.63 11.70
CA THR A 43 12.76 -28.11 10.49
C THR A 43 12.39 -26.63 10.42
N LYS A 44 13.36 -25.74 10.66
CA LYS A 44 13.25 -24.32 10.32
C LYS A 44 12.88 -24.24 8.84
N SER A 45 11.63 -23.97 8.53
CA SER A 45 11.20 -23.62 7.18
C SER A 45 11.91 -22.33 6.81
N THR A 46 12.92 -22.44 5.95
CA THR A 46 13.52 -21.28 5.31
C THR A 46 12.42 -20.65 4.45
N PRO A 47 12.06 -19.37 4.65
CA PRO A 47 11.08 -18.71 3.80
C PRO A 47 11.54 -18.79 2.35
N ALA A 48 10.62 -19.15 1.45
CA ALA A 48 10.90 -19.12 0.01
C ALA A 48 11.40 -17.71 -0.40
N PRO A 49 12.34 -17.60 -1.35
CA PRO A 49 12.81 -16.29 -1.83
C PRO A 49 11.63 -15.43 -2.30
N LEU A 50 11.60 -14.16 -1.89
CA LEU A 50 10.58 -13.22 -2.34
C LEU A 50 10.68 -13.02 -3.86
N PRO A 51 9.55 -13.03 -4.59
CA PRO A 51 9.57 -12.75 -6.02
C PRO A 51 10.12 -11.35 -6.28
N THR A 52 11.11 -11.27 -7.17
CA THR A 52 11.75 -10.01 -7.54
C THR A 52 10.97 -9.24 -8.61
N VAL A 53 10.07 -9.92 -9.33
CA VAL A 53 9.26 -9.33 -10.40
C VAL A 53 7.79 -9.70 -10.22
N ILE A 54 6.90 -8.73 -10.38
CA ILE A 54 5.45 -8.88 -10.39
C ILE A 54 4.92 -8.58 -11.79
N THR A 55 4.03 -9.42 -12.28
CA THR A 55 3.28 -9.17 -13.53
C THR A 55 1.94 -8.53 -13.18
N LEU A 56 1.70 -7.32 -13.68
CA LEU A 56 0.43 -6.61 -13.62
C LEU A 56 -0.25 -6.73 -14.98
N LYS A 57 -1.42 -7.39 -15.03
CA LYS A 57 -2.21 -7.52 -16.26
C LYS A 57 -3.28 -6.43 -16.35
N THR A 58 -3.35 -5.76 -17.49
CA THR A 58 -4.44 -4.85 -17.85
C THR A 58 -5.09 -5.33 -19.15
N LYS A 59 -6.14 -4.63 -19.60
CA LYS A 59 -6.75 -4.87 -20.92
C LYS A 59 -5.82 -4.53 -22.10
N TYR A 60 -4.76 -3.75 -21.87
CA TYR A 60 -3.80 -3.36 -22.92
C TYR A 60 -2.65 -4.35 -23.06
N GLY A 61 -2.29 -5.04 -21.98
CA GLY A 61 -1.20 -6.02 -21.96
C GLY A 61 -0.60 -6.24 -20.57
N PRO A 62 0.37 -7.16 -20.47
CA PRO A 62 1.12 -7.42 -19.24
C PRO A 62 2.23 -6.38 -19.01
N ILE A 63 2.36 -5.92 -17.77
CA ILE A 63 3.40 -4.98 -17.31
C ILE A 63 4.25 -5.72 -16.28
N ALA A 64 5.57 -5.75 -16.47
CA ALA A 64 6.49 -6.38 -15.52
C ALA A 64 7.13 -5.32 -14.61
N ILE A 65 6.97 -5.47 -13.30
CA ILE A 65 7.49 -4.57 -12.27
C ILE A 65 8.56 -5.30 -11.47
N LYS A 66 9.80 -4.81 -11.52
CA LYS A 66 10.89 -5.26 -10.65
C LYS A 66 10.82 -4.51 -9.32
N LEU A 67 10.96 -5.24 -8.21
CA LEU A 67 10.88 -4.70 -6.85
C LEU A 67 12.27 -4.45 -6.24
N TYR A 68 12.40 -3.36 -5.49
CA TYR A 68 13.61 -2.98 -4.75
C TYR A 68 13.56 -3.54 -3.32
N LEU A 69 13.77 -4.86 -3.21
CA LEU A 69 13.57 -5.60 -1.96
C LEU A 69 14.46 -5.13 -0.79
N GLN A 70 15.62 -4.54 -1.08
CA GLN A 70 16.56 -4.07 -0.05
C GLN A 70 16.26 -2.63 0.38
N ASP A 71 15.80 -1.80 -0.55
CA ASP A 71 15.59 -0.36 -0.34
C ASP A 71 14.24 -0.04 0.30
N ALA A 72 13.26 -0.93 0.16
CA ALA A 72 11.94 -0.84 0.79
C ALA A 72 11.42 -2.23 1.22
N PRO A 73 12.09 -2.90 2.17
CA PRO A 73 11.81 -4.30 2.51
C PRO A 73 10.41 -4.53 3.06
N ASN A 74 9.90 -3.66 3.94
CA ASN A 74 8.56 -3.82 4.51
C ASN A 74 7.49 -3.53 3.45
N THR A 75 7.70 -2.50 2.63
CA THR A 75 6.83 -2.11 1.52
C THR A 75 6.71 -3.23 0.50
N THR A 76 7.84 -3.76 0.03
CA THR A 76 7.87 -4.83 -0.97
C THR A 76 7.30 -6.13 -0.41
N GLN A 77 7.60 -6.49 0.84
CA GLN A 77 7.01 -7.66 1.48
C GLN A 77 5.48 -7.56 1.56
N ASN A 78 4.95 -6.43 2.03
CA ASN A 78 3.51 -6.20 2.10
C ASN A 78 2.87 -6.18 0.70
N PHE A 79 3.52 -5.56 -0.29
CA PHE A 79 3.05 -5.55 -1.68
C PHE A 79 2.95 -6.97 -2.24
N ILE A 80 3.98 -7.80 -2.04
CA ILE A 80 4.00 -9.21 -2.46
C ILE A 80 2.91 -10.02 -1.76
N GLN A 81 2.69 -9.81 -0.46
CA GLN A 81 1.62 -10.50 0.28
C GLN A 81 0.23 -10.17 -0.29
N LYS A 82 -0.02 -8.89 -0.62
CA LYS A 82 -1.26 -8.45 -1.28
C LYS A 82 -1.40 -9.02 -2.69
N VAL A 83 -0.32 -9.07 -3.47
CA VAL A 83 -0.34 -9.74 -4.78
C VAL A 83 -0.71 -11.22 -4.63
N ASN A 84 -0.06 -11.95 -3.73
CA ASN A 84 -0.29 -13.39 -3.52
C ASN A 84 -1.70 -13.71 -3.02
N SER A 85 -2.35 -12.80 -2.28
CA SER A 85 -3.74 -12.97 -1.84
C SER A 85 -4.78 -12.56 -2.89
N GLY A 86 -4.34 -12.05 -4.06
CA GLY A 86 -5.22 -11.52 -5.08
C GLY A 86 -5.86 -10.18 -4.72
N PHE A 87 -5.35 -9.46 -3.71
CA PHE A 87 -5.91 -8.21 -3.22
C PHE A 87 -6.09 -7.16 -4.32
N TYR A 88 -5.14 -7.07 -5.25
CA TYR A 88 -5.16 -6.07 -6.33
C TYR A 88 -6.10 -6.43 -7.48
N ASN A 89 -6.60 -7.66 -7.54
CA ASN A 89 -7.40 -8.12 -8.66
C ASN A 89 -8.71 -7.34 -8.73
N LYS A 90 -9.01 -6.82 -9.93
CA LYS A 90 -10.15 -5.97 -10.27
C LYS A 90 -10.16 -4.58 -9.61
N LEU A 91 -9.13 -4.20 -8.85
CA LEU A 91 -8.99 -2.83 -8.36
C LEU A 91 -8.73 -1.88 -9.53
N LYS A 92 -9.14 -0.62 -9.36
CA LYS A 92 -9.08 0.39 -10.41
C LYS A 92 -7.81 1.24 -10.31
N PHE A 93 -7.38 1.74 -11.46
CA PHE A 93 -6.59 2.96 -11.55
C PHE A 93 -7.55 4.15 -11.36
N HIS A 94 -7.63 4.66 -10.13
CA HIS A 94 -8.59 5.71 -9.78
C HIS A 94 -8.09 7.12 -10.13
N ARG A 95 -6.79 7.28 -10.38
CA ARG A 95 -6.19 8.56 -10.78
C ARG A 95 -5.18 8.34 -11.91
N VAL A 96 -5.32 9.12 -12.97
CA VAL A 96 -4.38 9.18 -14.09
C VAL A 96 -4.14 10.65 -14.39
N GLU A 97 -2.89 11.08 -14.25
CA GLU A 97 -2.45 12.42 -14.62
C GLU A 97 -1.45 12.31 -15.77
N PRO A 98 -1.89 12.60 -17.01
CA PRO A 98 -1.03 12.49 -18.20
C PRO A 98 0.27 13.27 -18.02
N GLY A 99 1.39 12.61 -18.33
CA GLY A 99 2.72 13.19 -18.17
C GLY A 99 3.24 13.22 -16.73
N PHE A 100 2.52 12.68 -15.75
CA PHE A 100 2.99 12.56 -14.36
C PHE A 100 2.92 11.11 -13.86
N VAL A 101 1.73 10.63 -13.46
CA VAL A 101 1.57 9.29 -12.89
C VAL A 101 0.24 8.64 -13.24
N VAL A 102 0.23 7.30 -13.26
CA VAL A 102 -0.98 6.49 -13.10
C VAL A 102 -0.99 5.90 -11.70
N GLN A 103 -2.12 5.95 -11.00
CA GLN A 103 -2.24 5.54 -9.60
C GLN A 103 -3.41 4.57 -9.42
N GLY A 104 -3.15 3.47 -8.73
CA GLY A 104 -4.09 2.39 -8.48
C GLY A 104 -3.88 1.74 -7.10
N GLY A 105 -4.47 0.57 -6.91
CA GLY A 105 -4.33 -0.20 -5.65
C GLY A 105 -5.23 0.27 -4.50
N ASP A 106 -6.21 1.12 -4.77
CA ASP A 106 -7.21 1.54 -3.78
C ASP A 106 -8.38 0.55 -3.70
N PRO A 107 -8.63 -0.13 -2.57
CA PRO A 107 -9.76 -1.04 -2.40
C PRO A 107 -11.13 -0.35 -2.46
N LEU A 108 -11.21 0.96 -2.21
CA LEU A 108 -12.46 1.73 -2.34
C LEU A 108 -12.62 2.38 -3.72
N GLY A 109 -11.55 2.44 -4.50
CA GLY A 109 -11.51 2.99 -5.86
C GLY A 109 -11.80 4.49 -5.97
N ASN A 110 -11.72 5.25 -4.88
CA ASN A 110 -12.04 6.68 -4.80
C ASN A 110 -10.87 7.55 -4.28
N GLY A 111 -9.69 6.95 -4.08
CA GLY A 111 -8.47 7.55 -3.56
C GLY A 111 -8.31 7.48 -2.04
N THR A 112 -9.31 7.02 -1.28
CA THR A 112 -9.31 7.12 0.20
C THR A 112 -9.16 5.80 0.94
N GLY A 113 -9.13 4.66 0.23
CA GLY A 113 -8.97 3.36 0.86
C GLY A 113 -7.51 2.96 1.09
N GLY A 114 -7.35 1.76 1.65
CA GLY A 114 -6.06 1.25 2.11
C GLY A 114 -5.79 1.57 3.57
N GLY A 115 -4.83 0.85 4.14
CA GLY A 115 -4.31 1.06 5.48
C GLY A 115 -3.08 1.97 5.47
N LYS A 116 -2.31 1.89 6.55
CA LYS A 116 -1.07 2.62 6.73
C LYS A 116 0.07 1.68 7.06
N ILE A 117 1.27 2.02 6.59
CA ILE A 117 2.52 1.36 6.93
C ILE A 117 3.59 2.40 7.23
N ALA A 118 4.59 2.04 8.05
CA ALA A 118 5.75 2.90 8.27
C ALA A 118 6.43 3.20 6.93
N SER A 119 6.79 4.47 6.72
CA SER A 119 7.36 4.89 5.43
C SER A 119 8.85 4.55 5.33
N GLU A 120 9.24 3.95 4.20
CA GLU A 120 10.63 3.62 3.85
C GLU A 120 11.15 4.58 2.77
N ILE A 121 11.02 5.90 3.00
CA ILE A 121 11.47 6.92 2.05
C ILE A 121 12.96 6.71 1.75
N ASN A 122 13.32 6.78 0.47
CA ASN A 122 14.68 6.54 0.00
C ASN A 122 15.10 7.56 -1.08
N ASP A 123 16.39 7.56 -1.39
CA ASP A 123 17.01 8.49 -2.34
C ASP A 123 17.10 7.91 -3.77
N ILE A 124 16.36 6.82 -4.05
CA ILE A 124 16.33 6.26 -5.41
C ILE A 124 15.57 7.24 -6.32
N PRO A 125 16.20 7.74 -7.39
CA PRO A 125 15.58 8.72 -8.27
C PRO A 125 14.25 8.21 -8.85
N PHE A 126 13.22 9.04 -8.72
CA PHE A 126 11.99 8.83 -9.47
C PHE A 126 12.19 9.27 -10.92
N LYS A 127 12.00 8.33 -11.84
CA LYS A 127 12.11 8.47 -13.29
C LYS A 127 10.88 7.81 -13.95
N ARG A 128 10.73 7.95 -15.26
CA ARG A 128 9.72 7.21 -16.03
C ARG A 128 9.86 5.71 -15.74
N GLY A 129 8.74 5.08 -15.40
CA GLY A 129 8.66 3.67 -15.00
C GLY A 129 8.89 3.41 -13.52
N SER A 130 9.35 4.37 -12.71
CA SER A 130 9.45 4.18 -11.25
C SER A 130 8.08 3.89 -10.64
N VAL A 131 8.07 2.99 -9.65
CA VAL A 131 6.88 2.57 -8.92
C VAL A 131 6.99 3.04 -7.48
N GLY A 132 6.10 3.96 -7.10
CA GLY A 132 6.10 4.59 -5.80
C GLY A 132 4.89 4.22 -4.95
N LEU A 133 5.07 4.22 -3.63
CA LEU A 133 3.98 4.01 -2.67
C LEU A 133 3.28 5.34 -2.40
N ALA A 134 1.96 5.39 -2.56
CA ALA A 134 1.20 6.61 -2.29
C ALA A 134 1.16 6.89 -0.78
N ARG A 135 0.95 8.15 -0.40
CA ARG A 135 0.78 8.54 1.00
C ARG A 135 -0.15 9.73 1.15
N GLY A 136 -0.66 9.92 2.37
CA GLY A 136 -1.30 11.16 2.78
C GLY A 136 -0.29 12.26 3.07
N GLN A 137 -0.71 13.26 3.84
CA GLN A 137 0.11 14.44 4.14
C GLN A 137 1.30 14.14 5.07
N ILE A 138 1.18 13.14 5.94
CA ILE A 138 2.17 12.79 6.95
C ILE A 138 3.26 11.91 6.31
N LYS A 139 4.52 12.37 6.31
CA LYS A 139 5.64 11.67 5.64
C LYS A 139 6.06 10.36 6.33
N VAL A 140 5.88 10.25 7.64
CA VAL A 140 6.31 9.07 8.41
C VAL A 140 5.42 7.84 8.17
N GLU A 141 4.25 8.04 7.55
CA GLU A 141 3.31 6.97 7.21
C GLU A 141 3.03 6.99 5.70
N SER A 142 3.11 5.84 5.06
CA SER A 142 2.63 5.64 3.69
C SER A 142 1.33 4.84 3.67
N ASN A 143 0.59 4.89 2.56
CA ASN A 143 -0.53 3.98 2.33
C ASN A 143 0.02 2.55 2.19
N ASP A 144 -0.73 1.55 2.62
CA ASP A 144 -0.28 0.15 2.55
C ASP A 144 -0.49 -0.53 1.19
N SER A 145 -1.23 0.06 0.27
CA SER A 145 -1.69 -0.64 -0.95
C SER A 145 -1.75 0.23 -2.18
N GLN A 146 -2.05 1.52 -2.04
CA GLN A 146 -2.06 2.43 -3.15
C GLN A 146 -0.64 2.67 -3.66
N PHE A 147 -0.43 2.46 -4.95
CA PHE A 147 0.84 2.68 -5.64
C PHE A 147 0.62 3.52 -6.89
N PHE A 148 1.70 4.11 -7.40
CA PHE A 148 1.70 4.85 -8.65
C PHE A 148 2.88 4.45 -9.54
N ILE A 149 2.73 4.63 -10.85
CA ILE A 149 3.78 4.45 -11.84
C ILE A 149 4.05 5.79 -12.53
N CYS A 150 5.31 6.21 -12.55
CA CYS A 150 5.75 7.44 -13.18
C CYS A 150 5.73 7.36 -14.71
N LEU A 151 5.15 8.38 -15.37
CA LEU A 151 5.03 8.49 -16.82
C LEU A 151 6.12 9.36 -17.45
N ASN A 152 6.82 10.17 -16.66
CA ASN A 152 7.77 11.15 -17.17
C ASN A 152 8.93 11.37 -16.19
N ASP A 153 10.14 11.54 -16.70
CA ASP A 153 11.33 11.77 -15.87
C ASP A 153 11.27 13.11 -15.13
N LEU A 154 11.04 14.21 -15.84
CA LEU A 154 11.08 15.57 -15.27
C LEU A 154 9.97 15.78 -14.23
N ASN A 155 8.75 15.34 -14.56
CA ASN A 155 7.59 15.56 -13.69
C ASN A 155 7.60 14.65 -12.46
N CYS A 156 8.42 13.61 -12.41
CA CYS A 156 8.53 12.73 -11.24
C CYS A 156 9.75 12.99 -10.35
N GLN A 157 10.76 13.73 -10.81
CA GLN A 157 11.99 13.97 -10.04
C GLN A 157 11.77 14.50 -8.62
N HIS A 158 10.78 15.39 -8.45
CA HIS A 158 10.44 15.99 -7.16
C HIS A 158 9.89 15.01 -6.12
N LEU A 159 9.60 13.77 -6.51
CA LEU A 159 9.16 12.70 -5.59
C LEU A 159 10.34 12.00 -4.91
N THR A 160 11.56 12.19 -5.42
CA THR A 160 12.79 11.62 -4.83
C THR A 160 12.98 12.17 -3.42
N SER A 161 13.32 11.29 -2.47
CA SER A 161 13.45 11.62 -1.04
C SER A 161 12.15 12.12 -0.37
N GLU A 162 11.01 12.05 -1.07
CA GLU A 162 9.69 12.49 -0.60
C GLU A 162 8.66 11.36 -0.50
N TYR A 163 8.88 10.28 -1.27
CA TYR A 163 8.05 9.09 -1.37
C TYR A 163 8.91 7.83 -1.37
N VAL A 164 8.31 6.69 -1.06
CA VAL A 164 8.97 5.38 -1.16
C VAL A 164 9.00 4.96 -2.64
N ASN A 165 10.18 4.92 -3.25
CA ASN A 165 10.38 4.28 -4.55
C ASN A 165 10.71 2.80 -4.30
N PHE A 166 9.78 1.89 -4.63
CA PHE A 166 9.91 0.47 -4.27
C PHE A 166 10.04 -0.46 -5.48
N GLY A 167 10.10 0.09 -6.69
CA GLY A 167 10.33 -0.70 -7.90
C GLY A 167 10.40 0.10 -9.18
N GLU A 168 10.51 -0.60 -10.30
CA GLU A 168 10.47 -0.04 -11.64
C GLU A 168 9.78 -0.98 -12.61
N VAL A 169 9.07 -0.42 -13.58
CA VAL A 169 8.59 -1.15 -14.75
C VAL A 169 9.78 -1.49 -15.63
N VAL A 170 9.99 -2.80 -15.86
CA VAL A 170 11.07 -3.33 -16.71
C VAL A 170 10.58 -3.83 -18.06
N SER A 171 9.27 -3.95 -18.25
CA SER A 171 8.62 -4.27 -19.53
C SER A 171 7.15 -3.83 -19.53
N GLY A 172 6.62 -3.43 -20.70
CA GLY A 172 5.22 -3.04 -20.87
C GLY A 172 4.90 -1.58 -20.55
N MET A 173 5.88 -0.66 -20.61
CA MET A 173 5.61 0.77 -20.40
C MET A 173 4.63 1.35 -21.44
N GLU A 174 4.62 0.83 -22.66
CA GLU A 174 3.66 1.16 -23.71
C GLU A 174 2.21 0.78 -23.36
N PHE A 175 2.02 -0.17 -22.43
CA PHE A 175 0.70 -0.51 -21.88
C PHE A 175 0.34 0.40 -20.72
N VAL A 176 1.33 0.83 -19.92
CA VAL A 176 1.14 1.83 -18.86
C VAL A 176 0.63 3.15 -19.46
N ASP A 177 1.20 3.59 -20.59
CA ASP A 177 0.81 4.83 -21.27
C ASP A 177 -0.64 4.84 -21.77
N GLN A 178 -1.26 3.67 -21.93
CA GLN A 178 -2.64 3.55 -22.39
C GLN A 178 -3.66 3.55 -21.26
N ILE A 179 -3.23 3.41 -20.00
CA ILE A 179 -4.13 3.31 -18.85
C ILE A 179 -4.97 4.58 -18.70
N GLN A 180 -6.28 4.40 -18.57
CA GLN A 180 -7.25 5.46 -18.32
C GLN A 180 -7.86 5.34 -16.92
N VAL A 181 -8.43 6.44 -16.42
CA VAL A 181 -9.17 6.43 -15.16
C VAL A 181 -10.29 5.40 -15.22
N GLY A 182 -10.36 4.53 -14.22
CA GLY A 182 -11.36 3.48 -14.11
C GLY A 182 -10.97 2.15 -14.72
N ASP A 183 -9.86 2.08 -15.49
CA ASP A 183 -9.31 0.82 -15.95
C ASP A 183 -8.91 -0.07 -14.76
N GLN A 184 -8.97 -1.38 -14.97
CA GLN A 184 -8.76 -2.36 -13.91
C GLN A 184 -7.39 -3.03 -14.03
N ILE A 185 -6.83 -3.31 -12.85
CA ILE A 185 -5.83 -4.35 -12.67
C ILE A 185 -6.59 -5.68 -12.81
N ILE A 186 -6.51 -6.34 -13.98
CA ILE A 186 -7.21 -7.61 -14.21
C ILE A 186 -6.69 -8.66 -13.21
N GLU A 187 -5.37 -8.72 -13.07
CA GLU A 187 -4.68 -9.65 -12.20
C GLU A 187 -3.29 -9.10 -11.87
N MET A 188 -2.79 -9.38 -10.66
CA MET A 188 -1.36 -9.32 -10.36
C MET A 188 -0.88 -10.68 -9.88
N THR A 189 0.27 -11.14 -10.40
CA THR A 189 0.91 -12.37 -9.96
C THR A 189 2.40 -12.17 -9.78
N PRO A 190 3.06 -12.95 -8.90
CA PRO A 190 4.50 -13.13 -9.01
C PRO A 190 4.88 -13.58 -10.42
N TYR A 191 6.02 -13.13 -10.93
CA TYR A 191 6.53 -13.62 -12.20
C TYR A 191 6.89 -15.10 -12.08
N THR A 192 6.12 -15.95 -12.74
CA THR A 192 6.48 -17.35 -13.00
C THR A 192 7.25 -17.41 -14.31
N LYS A 193 8.49 -17.87 -14.23
CA LYS A 193 9.33 -18.16 -15.40
C LYS A 193 8.74 -19.31 -16.22
#